data_AF-A0A8T5RTR3-F1
#
_entry.id   AF-A0A8T5RTR3-F1
#
_cell.length_a   1.000
_cell.length_b   1.000
_cell.length_c   1.000
_cell.angle_alpha   90.00
_cell.angle_beta   90.00
_cell.angle_gamma   90.00
#
_symmetry.space_group_name_H-M   'P 1'
#
loop_
_entity.id
_entity.type
_entity.pdbx_description
1 polymer ?
#
loop_
_entity_poly.entity_id
_entity_poly.type
_entity_poly.pdbx_seq_one_letter_code
_entity_poly.pdbx_strand_id
1 'polypeptide(L)'
;MAEDNNNEIKETSDNSDKNTIEKEGPIQNENTEIQNNTPSDIKSEEIKQLEEKEHFELEYFSKDEVLEKLKNLEKELSEVKTSAKKLRKENDESKTKYMHMQAEFENAQKRWNKSRQDLRTQYTASILKNFLSLYDSFKKALDSSNESDKNILNGFYNQFMSIFKSYGAQPIEVKINDIFDYSKHEALTSIEREDVPENSILEIVQDGWKYGKEVIRYTKVVISRKPKPPEPEPKEEEIEEIEELKEAQETPEEEKTEKIKDKEKKKEKKDKKLRVEKKSEPSE
;
A
#
# COMPACT_ATOMS: atom_id res chain seq x y z
N MET A 1 -52.14 1.54 -20.56
CA MET A 1 -52.08 2.08 -19.19
C MET A 1 -50.63 1.90 -18.76
N ALA A 2 -49.66 2.70 -19.21
CA ALA A 2 -49.59 4.16 -19.25
C ALA A 2 -49.94 4.76 -17.89
N GLU A 3 -48.90 5.09 -17.14
CA GLU A 3 -48.79 6.37 -16.41
C GLU A 3 -47.31 6.64 -16.14
N ASP A 4 -46.79 7.54 -16.98
CA ASP A 4 -45.57 8.31 -16.80
C ASP A 4 -45.62 9.11 -15.51
N ASN A 5 -44.47 9.35 -14.87
CA ASN A 5 -44.17 10.68 -14.36
C ASN A 5 -42.66 10.88 -14.16
N ASN A 6 -42.11 11.56 -15.16
CA ASN A 6 -40.83 12.27 -15.17
C ASN A 6 -40.80 13.33 -14.06
N ASN A 7 -39.61 13.57 -13.48
CA ASN A 7 -39.31 14.87 -12.90
C ASN A 7 -37.91 15.35 -13.33
N GLU A 8 -37.88 16.63 -13.69
CA GLU A 8 -36.84 17.37 -14.38
C GLU A 8 -35.59 17.58 -13.51
N ILE A 9 -34.41 17.46 -14.12
CA ILE A 9 -33.25 18.27 -13.73
C ILE A 9 -32.69 18.90 -15.00
N LYS A 10 -32.84 20.23 -15.06
CA LYS A 10 -32.40 21.10 -16.16
C LYS A 10 -30.89 21.20 -16.19
N GLU A 11 -30.30 20.76 -17.30
CA GLU A 11 -28.97 21.17 -17.75
C GLU A 11 -29.10 22.54 -18.45
N THR A 12 -28.41 23.55 -17.93
CA THR A 12 -28.15 24.80 -18.66
C THR A 12 -26.70 24.81 -19.06
N SER A 13 -26.47 24.55 -20.35
CA SER A 13 -25.19 24.72 -21.03
C SER A 13 -24.99 26.19 -21.40
N ASP A 14 -23.98 26.81 -20.80
CA ASP A 14 -23.26 27.93 -21.40
C ASP A 14 -22.63 27.46 -22.72
N ASN A 15 -22.86 28.18 -23.82
CA ASN A 15 -21.87 28.20 -24.89
C ASN A 15 -21.84 29.53 -25.64
N SER A 16 -20.60 29.97 -25.78
CA SER A 16 -20.10 31.27 -26.15
C SER A 16 -20.24 31.64 -27.63
N ASP A 17 -20.35 32.95 -27.85
CA ASP A 17 -19.99 33.68 -29.05
C ASP A 17 -18.73 33.12 -29.75
N LYS A 18 -18.87 32.77 -31.03
CA LYS A 18 -17.77 32.79 -32.00
C LYS A 18 -18.22 33.37 -33.31
N ASN A 19 -17.87 34.63 -33.48
CA ASN A 19 -17.79 35.34 -34.74
C ASN A 19 -16.54 34.85 -35.49
N THR A 20 -16.66 34.40 -36.75
CA THR A 20 -15.51 34.18 -37.64
C THR A 20 -15.94 34.42 -39.08
N ILE A 21 -15.33 35.44 -39.67
CA ILE A 21 -15.36 35.82 -41.09
C ILE A 21 -14.31 34.97 -41.82
N GLU A 22 -14.60 34.46 -43.03
CA GLU A 22 -13.71 34.52 -44.21
C GLU A 22 -14.30 33.88 -45.50
N LYS A 23 -14.30 34.68 -46.57
CA LYS A 23 -13.90 34.40 -47.99
C LYS A 23 -14.83 33.71 -49.01
N GLU A 24 -15.36 34.59 -49.90
CA GLU A 24 -15.41 34.60 -51.37
C GLU A 24 -15.56 33.34 -52.27
N GLY A 25 -16.61 33.38 -53.12
CA GLY A 25 -16.64 33.00 -54.55
C GLY A 25 -17.58 31.84 -54.95
N PRO A 26 -18.16 31.78 -56.18
CA PRO A 26 -18.29 32.77 -57.25
C PRO A 26 -19.75 33.01 -57.75
N ILE A 27 -19.88 34.10 -58.50
CA ILE A 27 -21.07 34.64 -59.18
C ILE A 27 -21.60 33.69 -60.27
N GLN A 28 -22.92 33.48 -60.34
CA GLN A 28 -23.60 32.89 -61.50
C GLN A 28 -24.45 33.95 -62.21
N ASN A 29 -24.18 34.09 -63.51
CA ASN A 29 -24.90 34.90 -64.48
C ASN A 29 -26.27 34.30 -64.79
N GLU A 30 -27.31 35.11 -64.77
CA GLU A 30 -28.47 34.92 -65.65
C GLU A 30 -28.73 36.22 -66.43
N ASN A 31 -28.53 36.15 -67.74
CA ASN A 31 -29.00 37.12 -68.71
C ASN A 31 -30.50 36.91 -68.92
N THR A 32 -31.33 37.95 -68.79
CA THR A 32 -32.46 38.12 -69.72
C THR A 32 -32.75 39.61 -69.96
N GLU A 33 -32.41 40.00 -71.18
CA GLU A 33 -33.07 40.95 -72.08
C GLU A 33 -33.43 42.39 -71.68
N ILE A 34 -32.93 43.26 -72.56
CA ILE A 34 -33.03 44.70 -72.68
C ILE A 34 -34.46 45.11 -73.07
N GLN A 35 -34.99 46.16 -72.43
CA GLN A 35 -35.88 47.10 -73.12
C GLN A 35 -35.36 48.52 -73.00
N ASN A 36 -35.01 49.06 -74.17
CA ASN A 36 -34.57 50.41 -74.43
C ASN A 36 -35.69 51.41 -74.12
N ASN A 37 -35.35 52.53 -73.47
CA ASN A 37 -35.75 53.87 -73.91
C ASN A 37 -35.08 54.95 -73.04
N THR A 38 -34.22 55.73 -73.68
CA THR A 38 -33.82 57.10 -73.28
C THR A 38 -34.29 58.01 -74.44
N PRO A 39 -34.40 59.36 -74.32
CA PRO A 39 -34.00 60.22 -73.20
C PRO A 39 -34.96 61.41 -72.91
N SER A 40 -34.52 62.26 -71.97
CA SER A 40 -34.78 63.71 -71.83
C SER A 40 -36.14 64.18 -71.31
N ASP A 41 -36.20 64.50 -70.01
CA ASP A 41 -36.63 65.80 -69.45
C ASP A 41 -36.95 65.66 -67.94
N ILE A 42 -35.97 65.88 -67.06
CA ILE A 42 -36.23 66.34 -65.69
C ILE A 42 -35.24 67.46 -65.39
N LYS A 43 -35.78 68.67 -65.37
CA LYS A 43 -35.12 69.95 -65.19
C LYS A 43 -34.95 70.24 -63.69
N SER A 44 -33.72 70.58 -63.31
CA SER A 44 -33.36 71.77 -62.50
C SER A 44 -33.84 71.97 -61.05
N GLU A 45 -34.48 71.03 -60.35
CA GLU A 45 -34.87 71.24 -58.93
C GLU A 45 -34.11 70.40 -57.90
N GLU A 46 -33.50 69.27 -58.28
CA GLU A 46 -32.73 68.43 -57.35
C GLU A 46 -31.32 68.97 -57.06
N ILE A 47 -30.78 69.83 -57.93
CA ILE A 47 -29.43 70.41 -57.73
C ILE A 47 -29.44 71.51 -56.65
N LYS A 48 -30.60 72.06 -56.30
CA LYS A 48 -30.71 73.20 -55.35
C LYS A 48 -30.98 72.81 -53.90
N GLN A 49 -31.25 71.53 -53.60
CA GLN A 49 -31.50 71.05 -52.24
C GLN A 49 -30.34 70.23 -51.64
N LEU A 50 -29.29 69.97 -52.43
CA LEU A 50 -28.08 69.27 -51.99
C LEU A 50 -27.03 70.20 -51.36
N GLU A 51 -27.23 71.51 -51.37
CA GLU A 51 -26.27 72.49 -50.81
C GLU A 51 -26.53 72.84 -49.34
N GLU A 52 -27.62 72.38 -48.71
CA GLU A 52 -28.02 72.85 -47.36
C GLU A 52 -27.94 71.82 -46.22
N LYS A 53 -27.52 70.57 -46.48
CA LYS A 53 -27.33 69.58 -45.41
C LYS A 53 -26.11 68.71 -45.65
N GLU A 54 -24.98 69.18 -45.14
CA GLU A 54 -24.02 68.45 -44.31
C GLU A 54 -22.73 69.28 -44.28
N HIS A 55 -22.71 70.31 -43.43
CA HIS A 55 -21.43 70.71 -42.83
C HIS A 55 -20.97 69.55 -41.94
N PHE A 56 -20.33 68.55 -42.54
CA PHE A 56 -19.48 67.65 -41.79
C PHE A 56 -18.25 68.47 -41.41
N GLU A 57 -18.29 69.05 -40.22
CA GLU A 57 -17.16 69.76 -39.65
C GLU A 57 -16.04 68.72 -39.44
N LEU A 58 -15.20 68.56 -40.46
CA LEU A 58 -13.98 67.78 -40.36
C LEU A 58 -13.11 68.46 -39.33
N GLU A 59 -13.10 67.90 -38.13
CA GLU A 59 -12.20 68.27 -37.04
C GLU A 59 -10.77 68.01 -37.54
N TYR A 60 -10.14 69.04 -38.11
CA TYR A 60 -8.77 68.98 -38.61
C TYR A 60 -7.82 68.97 -37.41
N PHE A 61 -7.51 67.76 -36.93
CA PHE A 61 -6.44 67.58 -35.95
C PHE A 61 -5.12 68.07 -36.53
N SER A 62 -4.36 68.84 -35.76
CA SER A 62 -3.00 69.21 -36.17
C SER A 62 -2.13 67.96 -36.25
N LYS A 63 -1.13 67.95 -37.16
CA LYS A 63 -0.21 66.81 -37.33
C LYS A 63 0.46 66.40 -36.00
N ASP A 64 0.73 67.37 -35.14
CA ASP A 64 1.38 67.16 -33.84
C ASP A 64 0.41 66.50 -32.83
N GLU A 65 -0.87 66.86 -32.87
CA GLU A 65 -1.92 66.30 -31.99
C GLU A 65 -2.26 64.84 -32.35
N VAL A 66 -2.22 64.49 -33.64
CA VAL A 66 -2.35 63.11 -34.11
C VAL A 66 -1.13 62.26 -33.69
N LEU A 67 0.07 62.83 -33.76
CA LEU A 67 1.31 62.18 -33.31
C LEU A 67 1.32 61.92 -31.79
N GLU A 68 0.79 62.84 -30.99
CA GLU A 68 0.66 62.68 -29.55
C GLU A 68 -0.35 61.59 -29.18
N LYS A 69 -1.53 61.58 -29.84
CA LYS A 69 -2.51 60.49 -29.67
C LYS A 69 -1.95 59.13 -30.07
N LEU A 70 -1.22 59.03 -31.20
CA LEU A 70 -0.58 57.78 -31.63
C LEU A 70 0.45 57.27 -30.60
N LYS A 71 1.28 58.16 -30.05
CA LYS A 71 2.23 57.80 -28.99
C LYS A 71 1.52 57.28 -27.73
N ASN A 72 0.43 57.92 -27.33
CA ASN A 72 -0.35 57.48 -26.16
C ASN A 72 -1.01 56.12 -26.43
N LEU A 73 -1.59 55.91 -27.61
CA LEU A 73 -2.15 54.61 -28.01
C LEU A 73 -1.08 53.52 -28.07
N GLU A 74 0.12 53.79 -28.60
CA GLU A 74 1.22 52.83 -28.62
C GLU A 74 1.66 52.44 -27.21
N LYS A 75 1.70 53.41 -26.28
CA LYS A 75 2.01 53.16 -24.88
C LYS A 75 0.96 52.29 -24.22
N GLU A 76 -0.33 52.62 -24.34
CA GLU A 76 -1.44 51.82 -23.82
C GLU A 76 -1.45 50.40 -24.41
N LEU A 77 -1.25 50.27 -25.72
CA LEU A 77 -1.15 48.98 -26.40
C LEU A 77 0.00 48.13 -25.83
N SER A 78 1.15 48.76 -25.54
CA SER A 78 2.30 48.07 -24.95
C SER A 78 2.02 47.59 -23.51
N GLU A 79 1.33 48.40 -22.70
CA GLU A 79 0.94 48.08 -21.32
C GLU A 79 -0.11 46.95 -21.30
N VAL A 80 -1.13 47.02 -22.17
CA VAL A 80 -2.13 45.96 -22.32
C VAL A 80 -1.48 44.65 -22.79
N LYS A 81 -0.56 44.71 -23.75
CA LYS A 81 0.13 43.51 -24.28
C LYS A 81 1.01 42.85 -23.22
N THR A 82 1.70 43.64 -22.39
CA THR A 82 2.52 43.12 -21.28
C THR A 82 1.63 42.50 -20.19
N SER A 83 0.54 43.17 -19.82
CA SER A 83 -0.46 42.64 -18.88
C SER A 83 -1.09 41.32 -19.38
N ALA A 84 -1.53 41.28 -20.64
CA ALA A 84 -2.09 40.09 -21.26
C ALA A 84 -1.10 38.92 -21.29
N LYS A 85 0.19 39.18 -21.55
CA LYS A 85 1.23 38.15 -21.51
C LYS A 85 1.44 37.60 -20.10
N LYS A 86 1.43 38.48 -19.08
CA LYS A 86 1.54 38.08 -17.67
C LYS A 86 0.36 37.21 -17.24
N LEU A 87 -0.87 37.64 -17.54
CA LEU A 87 -2.09 36.88 -17.23
C LEU A 87 -2.12 35.52 -17.94
N ARG A 88 -1.71 35.44 -19.21
CA ARG A 88 -1.58 34.16 -19.93
C ARG A 88 -0.60 33.22 -19.24
N LYS A 89 0.56 33.73 -18.84
CA LYS A 89 1.56 32.94 -18.12
C LYS A 89 1.04 32.43 -16.76
N GLU A 90 0.41 33.30 -15.98
CA GLU A 90 -0.19 32.91 -14.69
C GLU A 90 -1.32 31.87 -14.87
N ASN A 91 -2.11 32.00 -15.93
CA ASN A 91 -3.14 31.03 -16.28
C ASN A 91 -2.54 29.67 -16.68
N ASP A 92 -1.49 29.66 -17.50
CA ASP A 92 -0.83 28.43 -17.93
C ASP A 92 -0.12 27.72 -16.75
N GLU A 93 0.52 28.48 -15.86
CA GLU A 93 1.10 27.97 -14.62
C GLU A 93 0.03 27.39 -13.69
N SER A 94 -1.10 28.08 -13.53
CA SER A 94 -2.22 27.62 -12.70
C SER A 94 -2.88 26.37 -13.28
N LYS A 95 -3.05 26.32 -14.60
CA LYS A 95 -3.55 25.14 -15.31
C LYS A 95 -2.62 23.95 -15.13
N THR A 96 -1.31 24.17 -15.21
CA THR A 96 -0.31 23.13 -14.98
C THR A 96 -0.37 22.60 -13.54
N LYS A 97 -0.44 23.49 -12.54
CA LYS A 97 -0.61 23.11 -11.13
C LYS A 97 -1.91 22.33 -10.91
N TYR A 98 -3.00 22.77 -11.52
CA TYR A 98 -4.29 22.08 -11.44
C TYR A 98 -4.22 20.68 -12.05
N MET A 99 -3.64 20.52 -13.24
CA MET A 99 -3.47 19.21 -13.87
C MET A 99 -2.62 18.27 -13.02
N HIS A 100 -1.55 18.78 -12.40
CA HIS A 100 -0.73 18.00 -11.48
C HIS A 100 -1.51 17.58 -10.23
N MET A 101 -2.22 18.52 -9.60
CA MET A 101 -3.01 18.25 -8.39
C MET A 101 -4.15 17.26 -8.68
N GLN A 102 -4.77 17.34 -9.85
CA GLN A 102 -5.75 16.36 -10.30
C GLN A 102 -5.12 14.96 -10.42
N ALA A 103 -3.95 14.85 -11.04
CA ALA A 103 -3.25 13.58 -11.15
C ALA A 103 -2.83 13.01 -9.78
N GLU A 104 -2.38 13.86 -8.86
CA GLU A 104 -2.08 13.46 -7.48
C GLU A 104 -3.32 12.95 -6.74
N PHE A 105 -4.46 13.63 -6.93
CA PHE A 105 -5.73 13.23 -6.35
C PHE A 105 -6.19 11.86 -6.87
N GLU A 106 -6.15 11.65 -8.19
CA GLU A 106 -6.52 10.36 -8.80
C GLU A 106 -5.61 9.22 -8.31
N ASN A 107 -4.30 9.48 -8.21
CA ASN A 107 -3.34 8.52 -7.65
C ASN A 107 -3.59 8.23 -6.16
N ALA A 108 -3.88 9.25 -5.37
CA ALA A 108 -4.22 9.10 -3.95
C ALA A 108 -5.52 8.32 -3.77
N GLN A 109 -6.55 8.60 -4.57
CA GLN A 109 -7.82 7.88 -4.56
C GLN A 109 -7.64 6.40 -4.91
N LYS A 110 -6.85 6.10 -5.95
CA LYS A 110 -6.51 4.71 -6.32
C LYS A 110 -5.78 3.99 -5.19
N ARG A 111 -4.82 4.66 -4.55
CA ARG A 111 -4.08 4.12 -3.40
C ARG A 111 -5.00 3.87 -2.20
N TRP A 112 -5.89 4.81 -1.92
CA TRP A 112 -6.86 4.71 -0.83
C TRP A 112 -7.80 3.52 -1.02
N ASN A 113 -8.35 3.37 -2.23
CA ASN A 113 -9.23 2.25 -2.56
C ASN A 113 -8.53 0.89 -2.41
N LYS A 114 -7.28 0.79 -2.88
CA LYS A 114 -6.46 -0.43 -2.70
C LYS A 114 -6.23 -0.71 -1.22
N SER A 115 -5.77 0.28 -0.45
CA SER A 115 -5.53 0.14 1.00
C SER A 115 -6.80 -0.30 1.75
N ARG A 116 -7.96 0.26 1.39
CA ARG A 116 -9.25 -0.14 1.97
C ARG A 116 -9.61 -1.59 1.67
N GLN A 117 -9.28 -2.08 0.47
CA GLN A 117 -9.49 -3.49 0.10
C GLN A 117 -8.52 -4.43 0.84
N ASP A 118 -7.25 -4.04 0.93
CA ASP A 118 -6.22 -4.79 1.66
C ASP A 118 -6.60 -4.88 3.15
N LEU A 119 -7.05 -3.78 3.74
CA LEU A 119 -7.50 -3.72 5.12
C LEU A 119 -8.71 -4.62 5.39
N ARG A 120 -9.70 -4.64 4.48
CA ARG A 120 -10.83 -5.58 4.57
C ARG A 120 -10.36 -7.03 4.53
N THR A 121 -9.39 -7.33 3.66
CA THR A 121 -8.82 -8.67 3.50
C THR A 121 -8.11 -9.10 4.79
N GLN A 122 -7.27 -8.24 5.35
CA GLN A 122 -6.54 -8.49 6.60
C GLN A 122 -7.48 -8.68 7.80
N TYR A 123 -8.50 -7.83 7.96
CA TYR A 123 -9.46 -8.00 9.04
C TYR A 123 -10.27 -9.29 8.90
N THR A 124 -10.72 -9.62 7.70
CA THR A 124 -11.45 -10.87 7.44
C THR A 124 -10.56 -12.08 7.75
N ALA A 125 -9.30 -12.07 7.31
CA ALA A 125 -8.32 -13.10 7.61
C ALA A 125 -8.08 -13.26 9.12
N SER A 126 -7.94 -12.15 9.86
CA SER A 126 -7.78 -12.17 11.32
C SER A 126 -8.98 -12.78 12.04
N ILE A 127 -10.20 -12.42 11.62
CA ILE A 127 -11.43 -12.98 12.19
C ILE A 127 -11.50 -14.48 11.93
N LEU A 128 -11.30 -14.91 10.68
CA LEU A 128 -11.31 -16.32 10.30
C LEU A 128 -10.27 -17.13 11.09
N LYS A 129 -9.07 -16.56 11.29
CA LYS A 129 -8.01 -17.18 12.08
C LYS A 129 -8.44 -17.49 13.52
N ASN A 130 -9.18 -16.59 14.17
CA ASN A 130 -9.65 -16.80 15.54
C ASN A 130 -10.63 -17.98 15.63
N PHE A 131 -11.46 -18.17 14.61
CA PHE A 131 -12.40 -19.29 14.53
C PHE A 131 -11.73 -20.64 14.19
N LEU A 132 -10.45 -20.67 13.79
CA LEU A 132 -9.76 -21.93 13.53
C LEU A 132 -9.54 -22.78 14.79
N SER A 133 -9.56 -22.17 15.98
CA SER A 133 -9.55 -22.90 17.25
C SER A 133 -10.79 -23.78 17.43
N LEU A 134 -11.94 -23.33 16.91
CA LEU A 134 -13.18 -24.09 16.91
C LEU A 134 -13.11 -25.24 15.91
N TYR A 135 -12.48 -25.03 14.75
CA TYR A 135 -12.19 -26.10 13.78
C TYR A 135 -11.39 -27.24 14.41
N ASP A 136 -10.33 -26.91 15.15
CA ASP A 136 -9.51 -27.93 15.81
C ASP A 136 -10.30 -28.67 16.89
N SER A 137 -11.18 -27.96 17.60
CA SER A 137 -12.10 -28.55 18.58
C SER A 137 -13.09 -29.52 17.92
N PHE A 138 -13.60 -29.19 16.73
CA PHE A 138 -14.44 -30.11 15.95
C PHE A 138 -13.68 -31.36 15.54
N LYS A 139 -12.45 -31.24 15.03
CA LYS A 139 -11.63 -32.42 14.70
C LYS A 139 -11.43 -33.32 15.91
N LYS A 140 -11.00 -32.73 17.03
CA LYS A 140 -10.78 -33.46 18.27
C LYS A 140 -12.07 -34.16 18.76
N ALA A 141 -13.21 -33.47 18.69
CA ALA A 141 -14.49 -34.04 19.06
C ALA A 141 -14.91 -35.18 18.13
N LEU A 142 -14.71 -35.06 16.82
CA LEU A 142 -15.01 -36.11 15.84
C LEU A 142 -14.15 -37.37 16.07
N ASP A 143 -12.87 -37.18 16.44
CA ASP A 143 -11.96 -38.28 16.73
C ASP A 143 -12.34 -39.02 18.02
N SER A 144 -12.83 -38.31 19.05
CA SER A 144 -13.17 -38.89 20.36
C SER A 144 -14.62 -39.36 20.51
N SER A 145 -15.51 -39.06 19.57
CA SER A 145 -16.95 -39.34 19.70
C SER A 145 -17.35 -40.75 19.25
N ASN A 146 -18.49 -41.23 19.76
CA ASN A 146 -19.12 -42.48 19.29
C ASN A 146 -19.83 -42.27 17.94
N GLU A 147 -20.13 -43.35 17.23
CA GLU A 147 -20.72 -43.33 15.87
C GLU A 147 -22.00 -42.49 15.75
N SER A 148 -22.88 -42.52 16.76
CA SER A 148 -24.12 -41.73 16.80
C SER A 148 -23.85 -40.22 16.80
N ASP A 149 -22.87 -39.80 17.60
CA ASP A 149 -22.57 -38.39 17.85
C ASP A 149 -21.73 -37.82 16.70
N LYS A 150 -20.90 -38.66 16.06
CA LYS A 150 -20.17 -38.30 14.84
C LYS A 150 -21.09 -37.82 13.72
N ASN A 151 -22.24 -38.47 13.52
CA ASN A 151 -23.20 -38.05 12.48
C ASN A 151 -23.72 -36.64 12.71
N ILE A 152 -24.06 -36.30 13.96
CA ILE A 152 -24.55 -34.96 14.33
C ILE A 152 -23.42 -33.94 14.20
N LEU A 153 -22.23 -34.24 14.74
CA LEU A 153 -21.06 -33.37 14.68
C LEU A 153 -20.59 -33.11 13.25
N ASN A 154 -20.66 -34.11 12.37
CA ASN A 154 -20.35 -33.96 10.95
C ASN A 154 -21.28 -32.94 10.27
N GLY A 155 -22.54 -32.86 10.66
CA GLY A 155 -23.47 -31.84 10.16
C GLY A 155 -22.98 -30.42 10.48
N PHE A 156 -22.64 -30.15 11.73
CA PHE A 156 -22.12 -28.86 12.17
C PHE A 156 -20.74 -28.55 11.57
N TYR A 157 -19.86 -29.55 11.50
CA TYR A 157 -18.55 -29.42 10.85
C TYR A 157 -18.69 -29.05 9.38
N ASN A 158 -19.57 -29.72 8.62
CA ASN A 158 -19.80 -29.42 7.22
C ASN A 158 -20.39 -28.02 7.03
N GLN A 159 -21.30 -27.58 7.91
CA GLN A 159 -21.82 -26.21 7.89
C GLN A 159 -20.72 -25.18 8.15
N PHE A 160 -19.85 -25.43 9.14
CA PHE A 160 -18.69 -24.60 9.43
C PHE A 160 -17.75 -24.51 8.21
N MET A 161 -17.43 -25.65 7.59
CA MET A 161 -16.59 -25.70 6.39
C MET A 161 -17.24 -24.96 5.21
N SER A 162 -18.57 -25.04 5.05
CA SER A 162 -19.30 -24.30 4.03
C SER A 162 -19.20 -22.79 4.23
N ILE A 163 -19.29 -22.32 5.47
CA ILE A 163 -19.13 -20.89 5.80
C ILE A 163 -17.71 -20.44 5.43
N PHE A 164 -16.68 -21.16 5.89
CA PHE A 164 -15.29 -20.83 5.55
C PHE A 164 -15.05 -20.80 4.04
N LYS A 165 -15.58 -21.78 3.31
CA LYS A 165 -15.51 -21.83 1.84
C LYS A 165 -16.22 -20.65 1.18
N SER A 166 -17.38 -20.21 1.69
CA SER A 166 -18.09 -19.04 1.15
C SER A 166 -17.32 -17.73 1.29
N TYR A 167 -16.51 -17.61 2.35
CA TYR A 167 -15.60 -16.47 2.51
C TYR A 167 -14.32 -16.63 1.67
N GLY A 168 -14.05 -17.82 1.10
CA GLY A 168 -12.83 -18.09 0.33
C GLY A 168 -11.64 -18.56 1.17
N ALA A 169 -11.90 -19.01 2.39
CA ALA A 169 -10.91 -19.70 3.22
C ALA A 169 -10.92 -21.21 2.93
N GLN A 170 -9.74 -21.79 2.80
CA GLN A 170 -9.57 -23.20 2.49
C GLN A 170 -8.42 -23.80 3.31
N PRO A 171 -8.51 -25.08 3.68
CA PRO A 171 -7.39 -25.78 4.27
C PRO A 171 -6.23 -25.87 3.26
N ILE A 172 -4.99 -25.89 3.77
CA ILE A 172 -3.81 -26.16 2.96
C ILE A 172 -3.68 -27.67 2.82
N GLU A 173 -3.72 -28.15 1.59
CA GLU A 173 -3.54 -29.56 1.28
C GLU A 173 -2.07 -29.94 1.50
N VAL A 174 -1.84 -30.82 2.47
CA VAL A 174 -0.52 -31.37 2.82
C VAL A 174 -0.71 -32.87 3.01
N LYS A 175 0.21 -33.67 2.49
CA LYS A 175 0.23 -35.12 2.68
C LYS A 175 1.47 -35.54 3.42
N ILE A 176 1.38 -36.70 4.07
CA ILE A 176 2.54 -37.39 4.61
C ILE A 176 3.48 -37.71 3.44
N ASN A 177 4.79 -37.52 3.65
CA ASN A 177 5.89 -37.58 2.69
C ASN A 177 5.98 -36.42 1.69
N ASP A 178 5.15 -35.38 1.79
CA ASP A 178 5.39 -34.15 1.03
C ASP A 178 6.64 -33.42 1.54
N ILE A 179 7.26 -32.63 0.66
CA ILE A 179 8.43 -31.81 1.00
C ILE A 179 7.98 -30.61 1.85
N PHE A 180 8.74 -30.31 2.91
CA PHE A 180 8.50 -29.15 3.74
C PHE A 180 8.66 -27.83 2.97
N ASP A 181 7.68 -26.93 3.07
CA ASP A 181 7.65 -25.61 2.44
C ASP A 181 7.54 -24.53 3.50
N TYR A 182 8.60 -23.72 3.65
CA TYR A 182 8.67 -22.61 4.62
C TYR A 182 7.56 -21.56 4.46
N SER A 183 6.93 -21.45 3.28
CA SER A 183 5.85 -20.50 3.04
C SER A 183 4.48 -20.97 3.56
N LYS A 184 4.34 -22.26 3.91
CA LYS A 184 3.05 -22.87 4.27
C LYS A 184 3.11 -23.72 5.53
N HIS A 185 4.29 -24.19 5.92
CA HIS A 185 4.47 -25.15 7.01
C HIS A 185 5.30 -24.57 8.16
N GLU A 186 4.97 -25.00 9.36
CA GLU A 186 5.70 -24.73 10.60
C GLU A 186 6.19 -26.07 11.16
N ALA A 187 7.50 -26.29 11.20
CA ALA A 187 8.08 -27.50 11.75
C ALA A 187 8.12 -27.41 13.28
N LEU A 188 7.42 -28.31 13.98
CA LEU A 188 7.43 -28.36 15.45
C LEU A 188 8.64 -29.11 16.00
N THR A 189 8.94 -30.24 15.39
CA THR A 189 10.09 -31.09 15.76
C THR A 189 10.57 -31.86 14.55
N SER A 190 11.80 -32.35 14.63
CA SER A 190 12.41 -33.21 13.62
C SER A 190 12.73 -34.57 14.21
N ILE A 191 12.36 -35.65 13.52
CA ILE A 191 12.66 -37.03 13.93
C ILE A 191 13.71 -37.61 12.98
N GLU A 192 14.70 -38.28 13.55
CA GLU A 192 15.72 -38.97 12.77
C GLU A 192 15.14 -40.20 12.08
N ARG A 193 15.21 -40.22 10.76
CA ARG A 193 14.64 -41.26 9.90
C ARG A 193 15.55 -41.45 8.68
N GLU A 194 15.95 -42.70 8.42
CA GLU A 194 16.76 -43.06 7.24
C GLU A 194 15.90 -43.52 6.05
N ASP A 195 14.67 -43.93 6.32
CA ASP A 195 13.68 -44.46 5.37
C ASP A 195 13.01 -43.37 4.51
N VAL A 196 13.08 -42.11 4.92
CA VAL A 196 12.40 -40.98 4.25
C VAL A 196 13.41 -39.87 3.94
N PRO A 197 13.28 -39.15 2.80
CA PRO A 197 14.18 -38.06 2.45
C PRO A 197 14.19 -36.97 3.53
N GLU A 198 15.30 -36.24 3.65
CA GLU A 198 15.42 -35.12 4.60
C GLU A 198 14.37 -34.03 4.35
N ASN A 199 13.86 -33.40 5.41
CA ASN A 199 12.81 -32.38 5.35
C ASN A 199 11.48 -32.86 4.73
N SER A 200 11.21 -34.16 4.80
CA SER A 200 9.90 -34.71 4.44
C SER A 200 8.94 -34.64 5.63
N ILE A 201 7.66 -34.42 5.35
CA ILE A 201 6.62 -34.33 6.37
C ILE A 201 6.25 -35.74 6.83
N LEU A 202 6.52 -36.05 8.09
CA LEU A 202 6.22 -37.36 8.70
C LEU A 202 4.80 -37.40 9.28
N GLU A 203 4.39 -36.31 9.91
CA GLU A 203 3.09 -36.21 10.58
C GLU A 203 2.56 -34.78 10.50
N ILE A 204 1.24 -34.66 10.35
CA ILE A 204 0.51 -33.39 10.36
C ILE A 204 -0.18 -33.28 11.72
N VAL A 205 0.33 -32.39 12.57
CA VAL A 205 -0.19 -32.17 13.93
C VAL A 205 -1.40 -31.23 13.91
N GLN A 206 -1.36 -30.22 13.03
CA GLN A 206 -2.43 -29.23 12.91
C GLN A 206 -2.53 -28.75 11.47
N ASP A 207 -3.75 -28.78 10.91
CA ASP A 207 -3.97 -28.34 9.53
C ASP A 207 -3.71 -26.84 9.37
N GLY A 208 -3.02 -26.49 8.30
CA GLY A 208 -2.88 -25.10 7.87
C GLY A 208 -4.10 -24.61 7.10
N TRP A 209 -4.25 -23.30 7.04
CA TRP A 209 -5.35 -22.62 6.36
C TRP A 209 -4.86 -21.41 5.59
N LYS A 210 -5.46 -21.20 4.42
CA LYS A 210 -5.23 -20.05 3.55
C LYS A 210 -6.52 -19.30 3.26
N TYR A 211 -6.42 -18.00 3.06
CA TYR A 211 -7.51 -17.12 2.65
C TYR A 211 -7.08 -16.37 1.39
N GLY A 212 -7.73 -16.67 0.26
CA GLY A 212 -7.29 -16.17 -1.04
C GLY A 212 -5.85 -16.58 -1.36
N LYS A 213 -4.91 -15.63 -1.29
CA LYS A 213 -3.47 -15.86 -1.54
C LYS A 213 -2.62 -15.89 -0.27
N GLU A 214 -3.20 -15.51 0.87
CA GLU A 214 -2.46 -15.34 2.13
C GLU A 214 -2.66 -16.55 3.04
N VAL A 215 -1.58 -17.00 3.69
CA VAL A 215 -1.65 -18.07 4.69
C VAL A 215 -2.05 -17.48 6.03
N ILE A 216 -3.22 -17.87 6.54
CA ILE A 216 -3.75 -17.37 7.83
C ILE A 216 -3.25 -18.19 9.02
N ARG A 217 -2.91 -19.46 8.77
CA ARG A 217 -2.32 -20.38 9.73
C ARG A 217 -1.43 -21.38 8.99
N TYR A 218 -0.18 -21.50 9.39
CA TYR A 218 0.73 -22.51 8.84
C TYR A 218 0.33 -23.91 9.30
N THR A 219 0.56 -24.91 8.46
CA THR A 219 0.37 -26.32 8.83
C THR A 219 1.49 -26.71 9.79
N LYS A 220 1.14 -27.18 10.99
CA LYS A 220 2.15 -27.68 11.93
C LYS A 220 2.47 -29.12 11.62
N VAL A 221 3.74 -29.37 11.39
CA VAL A 221 4.22 -30.67 10.91
C VAL A 221 5.45 -31.13 11.70
N VAL A 222 5.63 -32.44 11.72
CA VAL A 222 6.87 -33.09 12.15
C VAL A 222 7.64 -33.47 10.90
N ILE A 223 8.92 -33.12 10.84
CA ILE A 223 9.77 -33.38 9.66
C ILE A 223 10.80 -34.47 9.93
N SER A 224 11.29 -35.12 8.87
CA SER A 224 12.45 -36.01 8.93
C SER A 224 13.75 -35.23 8.92
N ARG A 225 14.71 -35.71 9.72
CA ARG A 225 16.11 -35.30 9.64
C ARG A 225 16.96 -36.55 9.40
N LYS A 226 18.05 -36.43 8.65
CA LYS A 226 19.02 -37.52 8.57
C LYS A 226 19.79 -37.62 9.88
N PRO A 227 20.00 -38.83 10.43
CA PRO A 227 20.87 -39.00 11.59
C PRO A 227 22.25 -38.44 11.24
N LYS A 228 22.84 -37.70 12.17
CA LYS A 228 24.20 -37.17 11.99
C LYS A 228 25.12 -38.40 11.85
N PRO A 229 26.01 -38.45 10.83
CA PRO A 229 27.04 -39.48 10.78
C PRO A 229 27.77 -39.49 12.13
N PRO A 230 28.13 -40.66 12.69
CA PRO A 230 28.92 -40.70 13.91
C PRO A 230 30.13 -39.80 13.72
N GLU A 231 30.33 -38.85 14.64
CA GLU A 231 31.53 -38.02 14.62
C GLU A 231 32.73 -38.97 14.62
N PRO A 232 33.75 -38.73 13.77
CA PRO A 232 34.95 -39.54 13.83
C PRO A 232 35.46 -39.49 15.27
N GLU A 233 35.68 -40.66 15.87
CA GLU A 233 36.36 -40.73 17.16
C GLU A 233 37.62 -39.86 17.06
N PRO A 234 37.87 -38.94 18.01
CA PRO A 234 39.06 -38.11 17.97
C PRO A 234 40.25 -39.04 17.81
N LYS A 235 41.11 -38.75 16.83
CA LYS A 235 42.34 -39.53 16.66
C LYS A 235 43.09 -39.46 17.98
N GLU A 236 43.73 -40.56 18.38
CA GLU A 236 44.45 -40.67 19.66
C GLU A 236 45.38 -39.47 19.92
N GLU A 237 45.96 -38.89 18.86
CA GLU A 237 46.78 -37.66 18.89
C GLU A 237 46.03 -36.41 19.42
N GLU A 238 44.75 -36.22 19.09
CA GLU A 238 43.94 -35.10 19.61
C GLU A 238 43.51 -35.34 21.07
N ILE A 239 43.40 -36.60 21.50
CA ILE A 239 43.08 -36.95 22.89
C ILE A 239 44.29 -36.65 23.79
N GLU A 240 45.50 -36.99 23.34
CA GLU A 240 46.75 -36.66 24.03
C GLU A 240 46.94 -35.14 24.14
N GLU A 241 46.68 -34.37 23.08
CA GLU A 241 46.79 -32.90 23.12
C GLU A 241 45.78 -32.27 24.11
N ILE A 242 44.56 -32.83 24.19
CA ILE A 242 43.52 -32.36 25.12
C ILE A 242 43.83 -32.76 26.57
N GLU A 243 44.42 -33.94 26.81
CA GLU A 243 44.88 -34.36 28.14
C GLU A 243 46.07 -33.55 28.62
N GLU A 244 47.04 -33.28 27.75
CA GLU A 244 48.23 -32.47 28.06
C GLU A 244 47.84 -31.01 28.36
N LEU A 245 46.85 -30.45 27.65
CA LEU A 245 46.29 -29.13 27.91
C LEU A 245 45.48 -29.06 29.22
N LYS A 246 44.84 -30.15 29.66
CA LYS A 246 44.13 -30.23 30.95
C LYS A 246 45.11 -30.36 32.11
N GLU A 247 46.13 -31.19 31.97
CA GLU A 247 47.17 -31.39 32.99
C GLU A 247 48.01 -30.12 33.23
N ALA A 248 48.24 -29.35 32.16
CA ALA A 248 48.90 -28.04 32.26
C ALA A 248 48.06 -26.96 32.98
N GLN A 249 46.73 -27.10 33.06
CA GLN A 249 45.84 -26.12 33.72
C GLN A 249 45.56 -26.43 35.20
N GLU A 250 45.69 -27.68 35.65
CA GLU A 250 45.41 -28.08 37.04
C GLU A 250 46.56 -27.77 38.03
N THR A 251 47.79 -27.58 37.55
CA THR A 251 48.99 -27.44 38.40
C THR A 251 49.16 -26.14 39.21
N PRO A 252 48.46 -25.00 39.00
CA PRO A 252 48.64 -23.83 39.87
C PRO A 252 47.57 -23.61 40.97
N GLU A 253 46.43 -24.31 40.97
CA GLU A 253 45.31 -24.00 41.89
C GLU A 253 45.26 -24.81 43.19
N GLU A 254 45.86 -26.00 43.25
CA GLU A 254 45.83 -26.82 44.47
C GLU A 254 46.69 -26.23 45.61
N GLU A 255 47.77 -25.52 45.31
CA GLU A 255 48.66 -24.96 46.36
C GLU A 255 48.08 -23.73 47.09
N LYS A 256 47.06 -23.06 46.50
CA LYS A 256 46.38 -21.92 47.13
C LYS A 256 45.24 -22.34 48.05
N THR A 257 44.59 -23.48 47.78
CA THR A 257 43.41 -23.93 48.56
C THR A 257 43.80 -24.59 49.89
N GLU A 258 44.95 -25.26 49.99
CA GLU A 258 45.46 -25.78 51.27
C GLU A 258 45.90 -24.67 52.24
N LYS A 259 46.57 -23.61 51.75
CA LYS A 259 47.03 -22.49 52.61
C LYS A 259 45.87 -21.65 53.19
N ILE A 260 44.68 -21.69 52.59
CA ILE A 260 43.48 -20.98 53.08
C ILE A 260 42.74 -21.82 54.13
N LYS A 261 42.57 -23.14 53.89
CA LYS A 261 41.91 -24.05 54.84
C LYS A 261 42.65 -24.19 56.18
N ASP A 262 43.99 -24.12 56.16
CA ASP A 262 44.79 -24.17 57.39
C ASP A 262 44.75 -22.88 58.21
N LYS A 263 44.50 -21.72 57.57
CA LYS A 263 44.30 -20.45 58.26
C LYS A 263 42.93 -20.38 58.92
N GLU A 264 41.89 -20.93 58.31
CA GLU A 264 40.53 -20.98 58.89
C GLU A 264 40.44 -21.93 60.09
N LYS A 265 41.04 -23.13 60.00
CA LYS A 265 41.07 -24.09 61.13
C LYS A 265 41.83 -23.56 62.35
N LYS A 266 42.85 -22.71 62.16
CA LYS A 266 43.56 -22.04 63.26
C LYS A 266 42.76 -20.91 63.89
N LYS A 267 41.92 -20.19 63.13
CA LYS A 267 41.00 -19.17 63.68
C LYS A 267 39.90 -19.80 64.53
N GLU A 268 39.28 -20.88 64.04
CA GLU A 268 38.17 -21.53 64.72
C GLU A 268 38.57 -22.19 66.05
N LYS A 269 39.81 -22.72 66.15
CA LYS A 269 40.37 -23.24 67.41
C LYS A 269 40.69 -22.13 68.42
N LYS A 270 41.03 -20.92 67.97
CA LYS A 270 41.32 -19.78 68.85
C LYS A 270 40.04 -19.20 69.45
N ASP A 271 38.97 -19.14 68.65
CA ASP A 271 37.67 -18.64 69.09
C ASP A 271 36.93 -19.61 70.03
N LYS A 272 37.10 -20.93 69.85
CA LYS A 272 36.59 -21.94 70.81
C LYS A 272 37.32 -21.90 72.16
N LYS A 273 38.61 -21.54 72.20
CA LYS A 273 39.39 -21.46 73.44
C LYS A 273 39.00 -20.22 74.28
N LEU A 274 38.74 -19.08 73.65
CA LEU A 274 38.23 -17.88 74.34
C LEU A 274 36.82 -18.03 74.93
N ARG A 275 36.00 -18.95 74.40
CA ARG A 275 34.61 -19.15 74.84
C ARG A 275 34.49 -20.06 76.07
N VAL A 276 35.52 -20.85 76.38
CA VAL A 276 35.54 -21.75 77.53
C VAL A 276 36.05 -21.05 78.80
N GLU A 277 36.99 -20.12 78.68
CA GLU A 277 37.53 -19.36 79.83
C GLU A 277 36.53 -18.33 80.41
N LYS A 278 35.50 -17.91 79.67
CA LYS A 278 34.46 -17.00 80.17
C LYS A 278 33.29 -17.67 80.93
N LYS A 279 33.33 -18.99 81.16
CA LYS A 279 32.26 -19.73 81.87
C LYS A 279 32.68 -20.30 83.23
N SER A 280 33.88 -19.98 83.72
CA SER A 280 34.42 -20.47 84.99
C SER A 280 34.82 -19.32 85.94
N GLU A 281 33.93 -18.35 86.16
CA GLU A 281 33.98 -17.47 87.32
C GLU A 281 32.61 -17.56 88.04
N PRO A 282 32.56 -17.95 89.33
CA PRO A 282 31.34 -17.90 90.12
C PRO A 282 31.14 -16.49 90.69
N SER A 283 29.99 -15.87 90.45
CA SER A 283 29.57 -14.66 91.17
C SER A 283 28.85 -15.07 92.46
N GLU A 284 29.40 -14.66 93.60
CA GLU A 284 28.63 -14.37 94.83
C GLU A 284 27.56 -13.30 94.58
#